data_AF-A0A7W0XW57-F1
#
_entry.id   AF-A0A7W0XW57-F1
#
_cell.length_a   1.000
_cell.length_b   1.000
_cell.length_c   1.000
_cell.angle_alpha   90.00
_cell.angle_beta   90.00
_cell.angle_gamma   90.00
#
_symmetry.space_group_name_H-M   'P 1'
#
loop_
_entity.id
_entity.type
_entity.pdbx_description
1 polymer ?
#
loop_
_entity_poly.entity_id
_entity_poly.type
_entity_poly.pdbx_seq_one_letter_code
_entity_poly.pdbx_strand_id
1 'polypeptide(L)'
;MTASVAATSSGGEAEAESCREGAFGGRGLLSELLVASGRHDEAAFARFYQLTSPWIYYLLRRRTGSTAHAEDAMRLVYTAIWQRAASFAPPNQSALAWVTAIAYELVGL
;
A
#
# COMPACT_ATOMS: atom_id res chain seq x y z
N MET A 1 -19.69 -14.96 24.13
CA MET A 1 -19.72 -14.29 22.82
C MET A 1 -19.76 -12.78 23.04
N THR A 2 -18.60 -12.15 23.22
CA THR A 2 -18.43 -10.70 23.09
C THR A 2 -16.94 -10.38 23.27
N ALA A 3 -16.32 -9.84 22.25
CA ALA A 3 -15.12 -9.02 22.37
C ALA A 3 -15.17 -7.99 21.24
N SER A 4 -15.71 -6.83 21.62
CA SER A 4 -15.60 -5.57 20.89
C SER A 4 -14.16 -5.07 20.99
N VAL A 5 -13.58 -4.59 19.89
CA VAL A 5 -12.47 -3.65 19.95
C VAL A 5 -12.64 -2.54 18.91
N ALA A 6 -13.02 -1.39 19.45
CA ALA A 6 -12.64 -0.03 19.10
C ALA A 6 -12.08 0.22 17.68
N ALA A 7 -12.92 0.84 16.86
CA ALA A 7 -12.47 1.77 15.83
C ALA A 7 -11.76 2.95 16.53
N THR A 8 -10.43 2.95 16.50
CA THR A 8 -9.63 4.09 16.92
C THR A 8 -9.76 5.20 15.88
N SER A 9 -10.08 6.39 16.39
CA SER A 9 -10.12 7.69 15.75
C SER A 9 -9.11 7.89 14.62
N SER A 10 -9.59 7.92 13.37
CA SER A 10 -8.80 8.28 12.19
C SER A 10 -9.19 9.70 11.74
N GLY A 11 -8.88 10.70 12.59
CA GLY A 11 -9.22 12.10 12.36
C GLY A 11 -8.03 12.98 11.94
N GLY A 12 -6.80 12.62 12.35
CA GLY A 12 -5.59 13.42 12.07
C GLY A 12 -4.70 12.87 10.95
N GLU A 13 -4.81 11.59 10.60
CA GLU A 13 -4.02 10.97 9.53
C GLU A 13 -4.58 11.29 8.14
N ALA A 14 -5.89 11.55 8.04
CA ALA A 14 -6.60 11.78 6.79
C ALA A 14 -6.14 13.03 6.02
N GLU A 15 -5.72 14.10 6.71
CA GLU A 15 -5.24 15.34 6.06
C GLU A 15 -3.81 15.22 5.53
N ALA A 16 -2.92 14.57 6.30
CA ALA A 16 -1.57 14.23 5.83
C ALA A 16 -1.61 13.13 4.76
N GLU A 17 -2.63 12.26 4.75
CA GLU A 17 -2.94 11.31 3.66
C GLU A 17 -3.43 12.00 2.39
N SER A 18 -4.24 13.06 2.54
CA SER A 18 -4.79 13.80 1.40
C SER A 18 -3.73 14.52 0.56
N CYS A 19 -2.70 15.12 1.16
CA CYS A 19 -1.60 15.74 0.41
C CYS A 19 -0.75 14.72 -0.37
N ARG A 20 -0.53 13.52 0.18
CA ARG A 20 0.19 12.43 -0.51
C ARG A 20 -0.69 11.77 -1.58
N GLU A 21 -2.01 11.76 -1.41
CA GLU A 21 -2.97 11.15 -2.35
C GLU A 21 -3.12 11.87 -3.69
N GLY A 22 -2.90 13.18 -3.71
CA GLY A 22 -2.82 13.94 -4.96
C GLY A 22 -1.69 13.48 -5.87
N ALA A 23 -0.59 12.97 -5.31
CA ALA A 23 0.56 12.49 -6.08
C ALA A 23 0.31 11.13 -6.76
N PHE A 24 -0.69 10.36 -6.31
CA PHE A 24 -0.94 8.99 -6.79
C PHE A 24 -2.14 8.88 -7.74
N GLY A 25 -2.70 9.99 -8.22
CA GLY A 25 -3.86 9.97 -9.12
C GLY A 25 -5.21 9.68 -8.44
N GLY A 26 -5.27 9.76 -7.10
CA GLY A 26 -6.49 9.66 -6.29
C GLY A 26 -6.75 8.28 -5.66
N ARG A 27 -7.37 8.28 -4.46
CA ARG A 27 -7.68 7.06 -3.68
C ARG A 27 -8.54 6.04 -4.44
N GLY A 28 -9.54 6.51 -5.18
CA GLY A 28 -10.45 5.65 -5.94
C GLY A 28 -9.72 4.86 -7.02
N LEU A 29 -8.84 5.55 -7.77
CA LEU A 29 -8.03 4.95 -8.81
C LEU A 29 -7.12 3.84 -8.27
N LEU A 30 -6.42 4.09 -7.16
CA LEU A 30 -5.55 3.08 -6.56
C LEU A 30 -6.33 1.83 -6.14
N SER A 31 -7.50 2.01 -5.53
CA SER A 31 -8.37 0.90 -5.14
C SER A 31 -8.86 0.10 -6.35
N GLU A 32 -9.27 0.78 -7.43
CA GLU A 32 -9.70 0.12 -8.68
C GLU A 32 -8.56 -0.70 -9.30
N LEU A 33 -7.36 -0.13 -9.39
CA LEU A 33 -6.19 -0.82 -9.93
C LEU A 33 -5.80 -2.04 -9.08
N LEU A 34 -5.90 -1.93 -7.75
CA LEU A 34 -5.61 -3.04 -6.84
C LEU A 34 -6.63 -4.19 -6.98
N VAL A 35 -7.92 -3.85 -7.11
CA VAL A 35 -8.98 -4.85 -7.36
C VAL A 35 -8.78 -5.56 -8.70
N ALA A 36 -8.44 -4.83 -9.76
CA ALA A 36 -8.12 -5.42 -11.05
C ALA A 36 -6.86 -6.32 -10.96
N SER A 37 -5.84 -5.89 -10.22
CA SER A 37 -4.64 -6.69 -9.95
C SER A 37 -4.97 -8.01 -9.25
N GLY A 38 -5.94 -8.00 -8.32
CA GLY A 38 -6.46 -9.21 -7.66
C GLY A 38 -7.12 -10.21 -8.61
N ARG A 39 -7.45 -9.80 -9.84
CA ARG A 39 -7.93 -10.66 -10.94
C ARG A 39 -6.83 -11.04 -11.94
N HIS A 40 -5.57 -10.87 -11.55
CA HIS A 40 -4.38 -11.07 -12.39
C HIS A 40 -4.29 -10.12 -13.59
N ASP A 41 -4.85 -8.92 -13.51
CA ASP A 41 -4.62 -7.87 -14.51
C ASP A 41 -3.21 -7.26 -14.32
N GLU A 42 -2.27 -7.71 -15.15
CA GLU A 42 -0.89 -7.22 -15.15
C GLU A 42 -0.77 -5.74 -15.51
N ALA A 43 -1.63 -5.23 -16.39
CA ALA A 43 -1.59 -3.82 -16.81
C ALA A 43 -2.07 -2.90 -15.67
N ALA A 44 -3.10 -3.33 -14.95
CA ALA A 44 -3.56 -2.62 -13.76
C ALA A 44 -2.47 -2.60 -12.69
N PHE A 45 -1.78 -3.73 -12.46
CA PHE A 45 -0.70 -3.81 -11.49
C PHE A 45 0.51 -2.98 -11.90
N ALA A 46 0.89 -2.97 -13.18
CA ALA A 46 1.96 -2.14 -13.69
C ALA A 46 1.66 -0.64 -13.47
N ARG A 47 0.42 -0.21 -13.71
CA ARG A 47 0.00 1.17 -13.45
C ARG A 47 0.00 1.50 -11.95
N PHE A 48 -0.49 0.57 -11.13
CA PHE A 48 -0.46 0.70 -9.68
C PHE A 48 0.98 0.85 -9.15
N TYR A 49 1.90 0.02 -9.66
CA TYR A 49 3.32 0.07 -9.35
C TYR A 49 3.94 1.43 -9.73
N GLN A 50 3.69 1.93 -10.94
CA GLN A 50 4.22 3.22 -11.40
C GLN A 50 3.81 4.37 -10.50
N LEU A 51 2.55 4.38 -10.04
CA LEU A 51 2.04 5.41 -9.14
C LEU A 51 2.69 5.30 -7.76
N THR A 52 2.77 4.11 -7.19
CA THR A 52 3.12 3.92 -5.77
C THR A 52 4.62 3.75 -5.50
N SER A 53 5.40 3.27 -6.48
CA SER A 53 6.80 2.88 -6.29
C SER A 53 7.74 4.00 -5.84
N PRO A 54 7.64 5.26 -6.29
CA PRO A 54 8.54 6.31 -5.82
C PRO A 54 8.42 6.56 -4.32
N TRP A 55 7.19 6.49 -3.80
CA TRP A 55 6.91 6.73 -2.40
C TRP A 55 7.23 5.53 -1.52
N ILE A 56 6.87 4.31 -1.94
CA ILE A 56 7.23 3.10 -1.20
C ILE A 56 8.75 2.98 -1.13
N TYR A 57 9.46 3.23 -2.24
CA TYR A 57 10.92 3.23 -2.24
C TYR A 57 11.49 4.25 -1.24
N TYR A 58 10.94 5.46 -1.19
CA TYR A 58 11.33 6.46 -0.20
C TYR A 58 11.10 5.97 1.25
N LEU A 59 9.95 5.36 1.54
CA LEU A 59 9.65 4.79 2.85
C LEU A 59 10.61 3.66 3.23
N LEU A 60 10.85 2.72 2.32
CA LEU A 60 11.75 1.59 2.51
C LEU A 60 13.18 2.07 2.74
N ARG A 61 13.67 3.01 1.93
CA ARG A 61 15.02 3.58 2.08
C ARG A 61 15.21 4.30 3.41
N ARG A 62 14.16 4.99 3.91
CA ARG A 62 14.19 5.59 5.25
C ARG A 62 14.27 4.56 6.37
N ARG A 63 13.64 3.39 6.18
CA ARG A 63 13.64 2.31 7.17
C ARG A 63 14.93 1.51 7.15
N THR A 64 15.41 1.11 5.98
CA THR A 64 16.58 0.24 5.84
C THR A 64 17.91 1.00 5.93
N GLY A 65 17.92 2.31 5.66
CA GLY A 65 19.14 3.13 5.64
C GLY A 65 20.14 2.74 4.53
N SER A 66 19.80 1.79 3.66
CA SER A 66 20.68 1.22 2.64
C SER A 66 19.92 1.02 1.34
N THR A 67 20.52 1.49 0.23
CA THR A 67 19.94 1.35 -1.11
C THR A 67 19.72 -0.12 -1.49
N ALA A 68 20.72 -0.99 -1.25
CA ALA A 68 20.62 -2.41 -1.59
C ALA A 68 19.45 -3.09 -0.84
N HIS A 69 19.35 -2.86 0.48
CA HIS A 69 18.26 -3.41 1.28
C HIS A 69 16.89 -2.83 0.88
N ALA A 70 16.83 -1.56 0.46
CA ALA A 70 15.59 -0.97 -0.02
C ALA A 70 15.11 -1.59 -1.34
N GLU A 71 16.02 -1.92 -2.25
CA GLU A 71 15.68 -2.58 -3.52
C GLU A 71 15.20 -4.02 -3.30
N ASP A 72 15.86 -4.77 -2.42
CA ASP A 72 15.43 -6.11 -2.05
C ASP A 72 14.05 -6.08 -1.38
N ALA A 73 13.85 -5.16 -0.43
CA ALA A 73 12.56 -4.96 0.21
C ALA A 73 11.48 -4.56 -0.81
N MET A 74 11.78 -3.70 -1.79
CA MET A 74 10.82 -3.29 -2.81
C MET A 74 10.33 -4.48 -3.64
N ARG A 75 11.24 -5.38 -4.05
CA ARG A 75 10.86 -6.61 -4.76
C ARG A 75 9.96 -7.52 -3.91
N LEU A 76 10.29 -7.71 -2.64
CA LEU A 76 9.48 -8.51 -1.71
C LEU A 76 8.09 -7.90 -1.50
N VAL A 77 8.01 -6.59 -1.29
CA VAL A 77 6.77 -5.85 -1.07
C VAL A 77 5.84 -5.99 -2.28
N TYR A 78 6.32 -5.73 -3.49
CA TYR A 78 5.47 -5.82 -4.68
C TYR A 78 5.06 -7.25 -5.02
N THR A 79 5.92 -8.23 -4.75
CA THR A 79 5.54 -9.65 -4.88
C THR A 79 4.41 -9.99 -3.90
N ALA A 80 4.52 -9.55 -2.64
CA ALA A 80 3.48 -9.77 -1.64
C ALA A 80 2.18 -9.03 -1.97
N ILE A 81 2.24 -7.81 -2.49
CA ILE A 81 1.08 -7.04 -2.94
C ILE A 81 0.36 -7.82 -4.05
N TRP A 82 1.07 -8.29 -5.08
CA TRP A 82 0.48 -9.06 -6.16
C TRP A 82 -0.23 -10.32 -5.64
N GLN A 83 0.44 -11.10 -4.78
CA GLN A 83 -0.11 -12.33 -4.21
C GLN A 83 -1.34 -12.08 -3.32
N ARG A 84 -1.37 -10.96 -2.60
CA ARG A 84 -2.42 -10.61 -1.63
C ARG A 84 -3.51 -9.72 -2.23
N ALA A 85 -3.36 -9.23 -3.47
CA ALA A 85 -4.27 -8.26 -4.08
C ALA A 85 -5.72 -8.76 -4.15
N ALA A 86 -5.93 -10.07 -4.32
CA ALA A 86 -7.27 -10.68 -4.32
C ALA A 86 -7.98 -10.57 -2.95
N SER A 87 -7.25 -10.35 -1.87
CA SER A 87 -7.79 -10.17 -0.51
C SER A 87 -8.08 -8.70 -0.17
N PHE A 88 -7.75 -7.76 -1.05
CA PHE A 88 -8.05 -6.36 -0.84
C PHE A 88 -9.55 -6.09 -1.00
N ALA A 89 -10.16 -5.46 0.01
CA ALA A 89 -11.60 -5.22 0.08
C ALA A 89 -11.93 -3.73 0.24
N PRO A 90 -12.09 -2.98 -0.86
CA PRO A 90 -12.69 -1.64 -0.80
C PRO A 90 -14.20 -1.74 -0.47
N PRO A 91 -14.83 -0.69 0.10
CA PRO A 91 -14.29 0.61 0.49
C PRO A 91 -13.75 0.65 1.94
N ASN A 92 -13.79 -0.48 2.66
CA ASN A 92 -13.48 -0.53 4.09
C ASN A 92 -12.00 -0.24 4.41
N GLN A 93 -11.13 -0.26 3.40
CA GLN A 93 -9.70 -0.07 3.55
C GLN A 93 -9.11 0.81 2.44
N SER A 94 -8.25 1.75 2.82
CA SER A 94 -7.44 2.53 1.88
C SER A 94 -6.39 1.64 1.23
N ALA A 95 -6.28 1.67 -0.10
CA ALA A 95 -5.26 0.95 -0.84
C ALA A 95 -3.84 1.32 -0.38
N LEU A 96 -3.59 2.62 -0.11
CA LEU A 96 -2.30 3.09 0.39
C LEU A 96 -2.00 2.54 1.79
N ALA A 97 -2.99 2.60 2.69
CA ALA A 97 -2.84 2.08 4.05
C ALA A 97 -2.53 0.57 4.04
N TRP A 98 -3.25 -0.20 3.21
CA TRP A 98 -3.03 -1.64 3.06
C TRP A 98 -1.62 -1.95 2.54
N VAL A 99 -1.16 -1.21 1.52
CA VAL A 99 0.17 -1.38 0.94
C VAL A 99 1.28 -1.01 1.92
N THR A 100 1.11 0.08 2.69
CA THR A 100 2.08 0.44 3.74
C THR A 100 2.14 -0.58 4.86
N ALA A 101 1.00 -1.19 5.22
CA ALA A 101 0.97 -2.24 6.23
C ALA A 101 1.82 -3.44 5.77
N ILE A 102 1.66 -3.88 4.51
CA ILE A 102 2.50 -4.94 3.93
C ILE A 102 3.98 -4.54 3.92
N ALA A 103 4.28 -3.29 3.54
CA ALA A 103 5.66 -2.81 3.50
C ALA A 103 6.33 -2.82 4.88
N TYR A 104 5.62 -2.41 5.93
CA TYR A 104 6.16 -2.44 7.29
C TYR A 104 6.25 -3.87 7.86
N GLU A 105 5.26 -4.72 7.59
CA GLU A 105 5.28 -6.14 7.97
C GLU A 105 6.55 -6.84 7.47
N LEU A 106 6.94 -6.58 6.22
CA LEU A 106 8.08 -7.24 5.58
C LEU A 106 9.45 -6.67 5.97
N VAL A 107 9.53 -5.41 6.38
CA VAL A 107 10.80 -4.77 6.80
C VAL A 107 11.07 -4.97 8.30
N GLY A 108 10.10 -5.52 9.04
CA GLY A 108 10.23 -5.79 10.47
C GLY A 108 9.91 -4.56 11.33
N LEU A 109 8.69 -4.53 11.86
CA LEU A 109 8.29 -3.80 13.06
C LEU A 109 7.89 -4.81 14.14
#